data_AF-A0A314ZR10-F1
#
_entry.id   AF-A0A314ZR10-F1
#
_cell.length_a   1.000
_cell.length_b   1.000
_cell.length_c   1.000
_cell.angle_alpha   90.00
_cell.angle_beta   90.00
_cell.angle_gamma   90.00
#
_symmetry.space_group_name_H-M   'P 1'
#
loop_
_entity.id
_entity.type
_entity.pdbx_description
1 polymer ?
#
loop_
_entity_poly.entity_id
_entity_poly.type
_entity_poly.pdbx_seq_one_letter_code
_entity_poly.pdbx_strand_id
1 'polypeptide(L)'
;MLFENMSCNAELKAVDLSSNLLTGSLPKCLLSDSKDRVVLYARNCLDSRNQNQHPFPFCRNEALAVGIIPERSKRKQASKAGLALGLIGAICGGVVLVGLIYFIHRRRNTNKTMKKSPPRSITENASSGYTSKLLSDARYVSQTMKMGALGLPGYRTFSFEELEEATQNFDTCTFMGEGSHGQMYRGQLKDGSFVAIRCLKIKGSHSTQNFMHHIELIMKLRHRHLVSALGHCFECYLDDASVSRIFLVFEYVPNGTLRSWISEGHPRRSLTWTQRIAAAIGIGKGIQFLHTGIIPGIYSNNLKITDILLDQNLVAKISSYNLPILEESMEQGGQGVSSGGSLTSSGSSRMKHDDRTDVHNFGVILLEMIKGRPVKSETQVEVLEDQLQVALTADEAARRSMVDPLVRQTCLDQSLKTLMEICVRCLCKDPADRPSIEDVLWNLQYAEQVQDAWQGGESQSSEGSPVSPSIPSRLTY
;
A
#
# COMPACT_ATOMS: atom_id res chain seq x y z
N MET A 1 -14.73 -37.88 22.51
CA MET A 1 -15.87 -38.82 22.56
C MET A 1 -15.56 -39.89 23.59
N LEU A 2 -16.44 -40.09 24.58
CA LEU A 2 -16.31 -41.18 25.56
C LEU A 2 -16.93 -42.45 24.94
N PHE A 3 -16.22 -43.57 24.99
CA PHE A 3 -16.71 -44.84 24.46
C PHE A 3 -17.58 -45.56 25.49
N GLU A 4 -18.76 -46.06 25.09
CA GLU A 4 -19.70 -46.76 25.98
C GLU A 4 -19.10 -47.99 26.68
N ASN A 5 -18.05 -48.59 26.09
CA ASN A 5 -17.41 -49.83 26.55
C ASN A 5 -16.12 -49.63 27.36
N MET A 6 -15.90 -48.45 27.94
CA MET A 6 -14.77 -48.26 28.88
C MET A 6 -14.99 -49.04 30.19
N SER A 7 -13.95 -49.73 30.65
CA SER A 7 -13.86 -50.32 31.98
C SER A 7 -13.25 -49.32 32.98
N CYS A 8 -13.93 -49.05 34.09
CA CYS A 8 -13.41 -48.22 35.17
C CYS A 8 -12.60 -49.07 36.16
N ASN A 9 -11.50 -48.54 36.69
CA ASN A 9 -10.76 -49.17 37.79
C ASN A 9 -11.68 -49.28 39.03
N ALA A 10 -11.60 -50.39 39.77
CA ALA A 10 -12.34 -50.65 41.00
C ALA A 10 -11.95 -49.70 42.16
N GLU A 11 -10.76 -49.10 42.13
CA GLU A 11 -10.30 -48.15 43.15
C GLU A 11 -10.76 -46.70 42.91
N LEU A 12 -11.52 -46.45 41.84
CA LEU A 12 -11.96 -45.11 41.45
C LEU A 12 -13.07 -44.58 42.37
N LYS A 13 -12.73 -43.66 43.28
CA LYS A 13 -13.65 -43.09 44.29
C LYS A 13 -14.40 -41.84 43.84
N ALA A 14 -13.80 -40.98 43.02
CA ALA A 14 -14.45 -39.75 42.56
C ALA A 14 -13.99 -39.36 41.15
N VAL A 15 -14.92 -38.83 40.34
CA VAL A 15 -14.66 -38.28 39.00
C VAL A 15 -15.52 -37.04 38.79
N ASP A 16 -14.90 -35.94 38.38
CA ASP A 16 -15.61 -34.73 37.96
C ASP A 16 -15.38 -34.47 36.47
N LEU A 17 -16.45 -34.58 35.69
CA LEU A 17 -16.54 -34.28 34.27
C LEU A 17 -17.40 -33.04 34.00
N SER A 18 -17.79 -32.28 35.04
CA SER A 18 -18.74 -31.19 34.90
C SER A 18 -18.19 -30.01 34.10
N SER A 19 -19.07 -29.18 33.54
CA SER A 19 -18.73 -27.91 32.84
C SER A 19 -17.76 -28.07 31.66
N ASN A 20 -17.94 -29.13 30.88
CA ASN A 20 -17.20 -29.36 29.64
C ASN A 20 -18.17 -29.34 28.44
N LEU A 21 -17.68 -29.60 27.22
CA LEU A 21 -18.50 -29.72 26.01
C LEU A 21 -18.66 -31.19 25.56
N LEU A 22 -18.74 -32.12 26.51
CA LEU A 22 -18.80 -33.56 26.20
C LEU A 22 -20.15 -33.93 25.59
N THR A 23 -20.12 -34.74 24.53
CA THR A 23 -21.30 -35.26 23.82
C THR A 23 -21.33 -36.79 23.85
N GLY A 24 -22.52 -37.37 23.74
CA GLY A 24 -22.76 -38.83 23.76
C GLY A 24 -23.25 -39.37 25.11
N SER A 25 -23.13 -40.67 25.34
CA SER A 25 -23.56 -41.33 26.57
C SER A 25 -22.44 -41.36 27.61
N LEU A 26 -22.78 -41.27 28.91
CA LEU A 26 -21.82 -41.55 29.98
C LEU A 26 -21.49 -43.06 29.99
N PRO A 27 -20.21 -43.49 30.08
CA PRO A 27 -19.83 -44.89 30.17
C PRO A 27 -20.56 -45.63 31.30
N LYS A 28 -21.00 -46.87 31.05
CA LYS A 28 -21.76 -47.67 32.03
C LYS A 28 -21.02 -47.88 33.35
N CYS A 29 -19.70 -47.94 33.33
CA CYS A 29 -18.90 -48.10 34.55
C CYS A 29 -18.95 -46.90 35.49
N LEU A 30 -19.28 -45.70 34.97
CA LEU A 30 -19.51 -44.48 35.75
C LEU A 30 -20.97 -44.31 36.19
N LEU A 31 -21.89 -45.06 35.57
CA LEU A 31 -23.32 -45.13 35.95
C LEU A 31 -23.60 -46.25 36.97
N SER A 32 -22.64 -47.12 37.24
CA SER A 32 -22.82 -48.25 38.14
C SER A 32 -22.82 -47.79 39.60
N ASP A 33 -23.95 -48.02 40.28
CA ASP A 33 -24.22 -47.73 41.71
C ASP A 33 -23.30 -48.52 42.68
N SER A 34 -22.00 -48.32 42.59
CA SER A 34 -21.13 -48.62 43.73
C SER A 34 -21.34 -47.51 44.75
N LYS A 35 -21.78 -47.88 45.96
CA LYS A 35 -22.17 -46.96 47.04
C LYS A 35 -21.09 -45.93 47.45
N ASP A 36 -19.84 -46.13 47.02
CA ASP A 36 -18.69 -45.30 47.39
C ASP A 36 -18.09 -44.46 46.24
N ARG A 37 -18.77 -44.33 45.10
CA ARG A 37 -18.26 -43.57 43.95
C ARG A 37 -19.09 -42.32 43.64
N VAL A 38 -18.42 -41.16 43.64
CA VAL A 38 -19.03 -39.87 43.28
C VAL A 38 -18.67 -39.52 41.84
N VAL A 39 -19.68 -39.31 40.98
CA VAL A 39 -19.47 -38.88 39.59
C VAL A 39 -20.26 -37.61 39.31
N LEU A 40 -19.55 -36.49 39.08
CA LEU A 40 -20.15 -35.22 38.67
C LEU A 40 -20.03 -35.07 37.16
N TYR A 41 -21.13 -34.78 36.46
CA TYR A 41 -21.12 -34.67 34.99
C TYR A 41 -22.11 -33.63 34.45
N ALA A 42 -22.57 -32.70 35.31
CA ALA A 42 -23.45 -31.60 34.92
C ALA A 42 -22.79 -30.61 33.95
N ARG A 43 -23.58 -29.78 33.27
CA ARG A 43 -23.13 -28.74 32.31
C ARG A 43 -22.28 -29.29 31.14
N ASN A 44 -22.69 -30.44 30.60
CA ASN A 44 -22.22 -31.01 29.33
C ASN A 44 -23.40 -31.17 28.36
N CYS A 45 -23.26 -31.91 27.26
CA CYS A 45 -24.35 -32.29 26.36
C CYS A 45 -24.48 -33.82 26.24
N LEU A 46 -24.52 -34.51 27.39
CA LEU A 46 -24.63 -35.97 27.45
C LEU A 46 -26.08 -36.45 27.34
N ASP A 47 -26.31 -37.64 26.76
CA ASP A 47 -27.63 -38.28 26.58
C ASP A 47 -28.20 -38.93 27.88
N SER A 48 -27.90 -38.32 29.04
CA SER A 48 -28.30 -38.82 30.35
C SER A 48 -29.56 -38.11 30.86
N ARG A 49 -30.44 -38.84 31.55
CA ARG A 49 -31.74 -38.36 32.05
C ARG A 49 -31.67 -37.51 33.33
N ASN A 50 -30.49 -37.37 33.95
CA ASN A 50 -30.33 -36.57 35.18
C ASN A 50 -29.91 -35.13 34.85
N GLN A 51 -30.66 -34.19 35.42
CA GLN A 51 -30.83 -32.82 34.94
C GLN A 51 -29.58 -31.95 35.13
N ASN A 52 -29.49 -30.87 34.33
CA ASN A 52 -28.40 -29.89 34.15
C ASN A 52 -27.44 -30.16 32.97
N GLN A 53 -27.90 -30.83 31.90
CA GLN A 53 -27.18 -30.87 30.62
C GLN A 53 -27.62 -29.70 29.73
N HIS A 54 -26.70 -29.13 28.97
CA HIS A 54 -26.99 -28.22 27.87
C HIS A 54 -27.59 -28.97 26.67
N PRO A 55 -28.42 -28.30 25.85
CA PRO A 55 -28.93 -28.89 24.63
C PRO A 55 -27.76 -29.16 23.66
N PHE A 56 -27.85 -30.25 22.89
CA PHE A 56 -26.79 -30.69 21.97
C PHE A 56 -26.13 -29.58 21.10
N PRO A 57 -26.86 -28.56 20.59
CA PRO A 57 -26.25 -27.45 19.85
C PRO A 57 -25.24 -26.62 20.64
N PHE A 58 -25.37 -26.52 21.96
CA PHE A 58 -24.47 -25.74 22.82
C PHE A 58 -23.04 -26.30 22.84
N CYS A 59 -22.88 -27.63 22.78
CA CYS A 59 -21.57 -28.27 22.76
C CYS A 59 -20.96 -28.40 21.36
N ARG A 60 -21.65 -27.90 20.32
CA ARG A 60 -21.16 -27.94 18.95
C ARG A 60 -20.51 -26.60 18.59
N ASN A 61 -19.33 -26.35 19.17
CA ASN A 61 -18.48 -25.20 18.83
C ASN A 61 -17.34 -25.60 17.90
N GLU A 62 -17.63 -26.14 16.71
CA GLU A 62 -16.66 -26.12 15.61
C GLU A 62 -17.35 -25.90 14.26
N ALA A 63 -16.86 -24.87 13.57
CA ALA A 63 -16.66 -24.75 12.14
C ALA A 63 -17.81 -25.18 11.21
N LEU A 64 -18.39 -24.17 10.55
CA LEU A 64 -18.92 -24.28 9.19
C LEU A 64 -17.82 -24.78 8.24
N ALA A 65 -17.56 -26.08 8.21
CA ALA A 65 -16.88 -26.75 7.11
C ALA A 65 -17.19 -28.24 7.13
N VAL A 66 -17.57 -28.74 5.95
CA VAL A 66 -17.68 -30.16 5.58
C VAL A 66 -18.90 -30.91 6.13
N GLY A 67 -19.97 -30.89 5.32
CA GLY A 67 -21.08 -31.81 5.48
C GLY A 67 -20.69 -33.22 5.06
N ILE A 68 -20.83 -34.18 5.98
CA ILE A 68 -21.10 -35.59 5.68
C ILE A 68 -22.13 -36.07 6.71
N ILE A 69 -23.35 -36.34 6.26
CA ILE A 69 -24.40 -37.02 7.03
C ILE A 69 -24.27 -38.53 6.74
N PRO A 70 -24.13 -39.41 7.75
CA PRO A 70 -24.47 -40.81 7.57
C PRO A 70 -25.94 -41.05 7.96
N GLU A 71 -26.65 -41.78 7.10
CA GLU A 71 -28.02 -42.24 7.29
C GLU A 71 -28.18 -43.12 8.54
N ARG A 72 -29.31 -42.98 9.23
CA ARG A 72 -29.96 -44.13 9.88
C ARG A 72 -31.50 -44.05 9.82
N SER A 73 -32.02 -45.03 9.09
CA SER A 73 -33.39 -45.54 8.97
C SER A 73 -34.33 -45.36 10.18
N LYS A 74 -35.60 -44.99 9.92
CA LYS A 74 -36.81 -45.72 10.39
C LYS A 74 -38.05 -45.47 9.50
N ARG A 75 -38.41 -46.54 8.77
CA ARG A 75 -39.74 -47.12 8.45
C ARG A 75 -41.04 -46.27 8.51
N LYS A 76 -41.62 -46.12 7.31
CA LYS A 76 -43.03 -46.31 6.84
C LYS A 76 -44.16 -45.37 7.32
N GLN A 77 -44.70 -44.62 6.35
CA GLN A 77 -46.12 -44.70 5.97
C GLN A 77 -46.30 -44.28 4.50
N ALA A 78 -46.93 -45.14 3.69
CA ALA A 78 -47.12 -44.92 2.26
C ALA A 78 -48.33 -43.99 2.02
N SER A 79 -48.13 -42.89 1.30
CA SER A 79 -49.22 -42.19 0.62
C SER A 79 -48.78 -41.69 -0.76
N LYS A 80 -49.77 -41.60 -1.65
CA LYS A 80 -49.67 -41.54 -3.11
C LYS A 80 -49.05 -40.22 -3.62
N ALA A 81 -47.72 -40.11 -3.63
CA ALA A 81 -47.00 -38.96 -4.23
C ALA A 81 -45.78 -39.34 -5.09
N GLY A 82 -45.67 -40.60 -5.53
CA GLY A 82 -44.49 -41.11 -6.25
C GLY A 82 -44.48 -40.90 -7.78
N LEU A 83 -45.60 -40.50 -8.39
CA LEU A 83 -45.69 -40.41 -9.87
C LEU A 83 -45.38 -39.02 -10.45
N ALA A 84 -45.49 -37.95 -9.67
CA ALA A 84 -45.24 -36.59 -10.15
C ALA A 84 -43.75 -36.20 -10.15
N LEU A 85 -42.93 -36.79 -9.27
CA LEU A 85 -41.50 -36.47 -9.17
C LEU A 85 -40.63 -37.18 -10.22
N GLY A 86 -41.08 -38.33 -10.75
CA GLY A 86 -40.36 -39.06 -11.79
C GLY A 86 -40.33 -38.34 -13.14
N LEU A 87 -41.41 -37.64 -13.50
CA LEU A 87 -41.51 -36.89 -14.76
C LEU A 87 -40.61 -35.64 -14.77
N ILE A 88 -40.53 -34.93 -13.65
CA ILE A 88 -39.68 -33.72 -13.53
C ILE A 88 -38.20 -34.11 -13.54
N GLY A 89 -37.82 -35.20 -12.85
CA GLY A 89 -36.45 -35.70 -12.85
C GLY A 89 -35.96 -36.16 -14.24
N ALA A 90 -36.84 -36.79 -15.03
CA ALA A 90 -36.50 -37.21 -16.39
C ALA A 90 -36.29 -36.03 -17.35
N ILE A 91 -37.10 -34.98 -17.22
CA ILE A 91 -36.97 -33.76 -18.04
C ILE A 91 -35.70 -33.00 -17.68
N CYS A 92 -35.41 -32.81 -16.39
CA CYS A 92 -34.17 -32.15 -15.94
C CYS A 92 -32.92 -32.96 -16.35
N GLY A 93 -32.97 -34.29 -16.23
CA GLY A 93 -31.88 -35.17 -16.68
C GLY A 93 -31.63 -35.06 -18.19
N GLY A 94 -32.69 -35.02 -19.00
CA GLY A 94 -32.60 -34.87 -20.45
C GLY A 94 -31.97 -33.54 -20.87
N VAL A 95 -32.35 -32.43 -20.26
CA VAL A 95 -31.80 -31.09 -20.58
C VAL A 95 -30.31 -31.01 -20.27
N VAL A 96 -29.87 -31.57 -19.14
CA VAL A 96 -28.44 -31.61 -18.77
C VAL A 96 -27.64 -32.45 -19.76
N LEU A 97 -28.18 -33.59 -20.19
CA LEU A 97 -27.51 -34.48 -21.14
C LEU A 97 -27.38 -33.86 -22.53
N VAL A 98 -28.41 -33.15 -23.00
CA VAL A 98 -28.36 -32.38 -24.27
C VAL A 98 -27.36 -31.23 -24.17
N GLY A 99 -27.31 -30.53 -23.04
CA GLY A 99 -26.35 -29.46 -22.79
C GLY A 99 -24.89 -29.95 -22.80
N LEU A 100 -24.63 -31.12 -22.20
CA LEU A 100 -23.30 -31.74 -22.21
C LEU A 100 -22.90 -32.21 -23.62
N ILE A 101 -23.83 -32.79 -24.39
CA ILE A 101 -23.58 -33.18 -25.78
C ILE A 101 -23.29 -31.94 -26.63
N TYR A 102 -24.06 -30.87 -26.49
CA TYR A 102 -23.82 -29.60 -27.20
C TYR A 102 -22.46 -28.99 -26.82
N PHE A 103 -22.10 -28.99 -25.54
CA PHE A 103 -20.81 -28.48 -25.08
C PHE A 103 -19.63 -29.29 -25.64
N ILE A 104 -19.73 -30.62 -25.66
CA ILE A 104 -18.72 -31.50 -26.25
C ILE A 104 -18.64 -31.27 -27.77
N HIS A 105 -19.77 -31.10 -28.46
CA HIS A 105 -19.80 -30.84 -29.89
C HIS A 105 -19.20 -29.47 -30.24
N ARG A 106 -19.50 -28.42 -29.45
CA ARG A 106 -18.90 -27.08 -29.61
C ARG A 106 -17.40 -27.11 -29.38
N ARG A 107 -16.93 -27.83 -28.35
CA ARG A 107 -15.49 -27.97 -28.04
C ARG A 107 -14.74 -28.78 -29.10
N ARG A 108 -15.41 -29.77 -29.73
CA ARG A 108 -14.87 -30.50 -30.89
C ARG A 108 -14.86 -29.65 -32.15
N ASN A 109 -15.84 -28.75 -32.34
CA ASN A 109 -15.89 -27.88 -33.51
C ASN A 109 -14.84 -26.76 -33.43
N THR A 110 -14.60 -26.18 -32.23
CA THR A 110 -13.52 -25.20 -32.01
C THR A 110 -12.13 -25.80 -32.16
N ASN A 111 -11.96 -27.11 -31.88
CA ASN A 111 -10.68 -27.79 -32.04
C ASN A 111 -10.46 -28.36 -33.46
N LYS A 112 -11.48 -28.36 -34.31
CA LYS A 112 -11.36 -28.70 -35.74
C LYS A 112 -11.03 -27.50 -36.63
N THR A 113 -11.23 -26.27 -36.14
CA THR A 113 -10.85 -25.03 -36.86
C THR A 113 -9.39 -24.59 -36.65
N MET A 114 -8.55 -25.38 -35.98
CA MET A 114 -7.11 -25.14 -35.89
C MET A 114 -6.29 -26.40 -36.25
N LYS A 115 -6.18 -26.69 -37.55
CA LYS A 115 -4.94 -27.23 -38.15
C LYS A 115 -4.96 -27.23 -39.69
N LYS A 116 -3.94 -26.56 -40.23
CA LYS A 116 -3.30 -26.61 -41.57
C LYS A 116 -3.94 -25.82 -42.73
N SER A 117 -3.26 -24.72 -43.10
CA SER A 117 -2.85 -24.37 -44.49
C SER A 117 -1.56 -23.53 -44.48
N PRO A 118 -0.60 -23.75 -45.41
CA PRO A 118 0.64 -22.97 -45.56
C PRO A 118 0.49 -21.91 -46.71
N PRO A 119 1.52 -21.10 -47.06
CA PRO A 119 1.49 -19.65 -46.91
C PRO A 119 1.24 -18.89 -48.23
N ARG A 120 0.56 -17.72 -48.18
CA ARG A 120 0.83 -16.57 -49.07
C ARG A 120 0.12 -15.28 -48.63
N SER A 121 0.94 -14.23 -48.55
CA SER A 121 0.73 -12.77 -48.58
C SER A 121 -0.70 -12.20 -48.65
N ILE A 122 -1.01 -11.27 -47.73
CA ILE A 122 -1.11 -9.80 -47.95
C ILE A 122 -1.64 -9.15 -46.65
N THR A 123 -0.87 -8.16 -46.19
CA THR A 123 -1.15 -6.99 -45.34
C THR A 123 -2.55 -6.82 -44.75
N GLU A 124 -2.62 -6.67 -43.42
CA GLU A 124 -3.25 -5.51 -42.76
C GLU A 124 -2.90 -5.46 -41.26
N ASN A 125 -2.79 -4.23 -40.77
CA ASN A 125 -2.06 -3.80 -39.57
C ASN A 125 -2.90 -3.93 -38.29
N ALA A 126 -2.39 -4.68 -37.31
CA ALA A 126 -2.81 -4.56 -35.91
C ALA A 126 -1.53 -4.41 -35.06
N SER A 127 -1.44 -3.27 -34.37
CA SER A 127 -0.24 -2.73 -33.73
C SER A 127 0.39 -3.68 -32.69
N SER A 128 1.67 -4.02 -32.89
CA SER A 128 2.55 -4.75 -31.98
C SER A 128 2.93 -3.98 -30.69
N GLY A 129 2.31 -2.83 -30.43
CA GLY A 129 2.69 -1.92 -29.33
C GLY A 129 2.16 -2.33 -27.95
N TYR A 130 0.99 -2.97 -27.88
CA TYR A 130 0.30 -3.18 -26.60
C TYR A 130 0.91 -4.32 -25.75
N THR A 131 1.36 -5.39 -26.39
CA THR A 131 1.99 -6.54 -25.70
C THR A 131 3.43 -6.23 -25.29
N SER A 132 4.15 -5.41 -26.06
CA SER A 132 5.48 -4.93 -25.69
C SER A 132 5.43 -4.04 -24.45
N LYS A 133 4.42 -3.17 -24.33
CA LYS A 133 4.23 -2.27 -23.19
C LYS A 133 3.94 -3.03 -21.89
N LEU A 134 3.01 -3.99 -21.92
CA LEU A 134 2.72 -4.81 -20.74
C LEU A 134 3.92 -5.65 -20.26
N LEU A 135 4.73 -6.16 -21.20
CA LEU A 135 5.94 -6.91 -20.86
C LEU A 135 7.10 -6.02 -20.38
N SER A 136 7.19 -4.76 -20.84
CA SER A 136 8.13 -3.78 -20.29
C SER A 136 7.71 -3.32 -18.91
N ASP A 137 6.41 -3.09 -18.69
CA ASP A 137 5.85 -2.67 -17.40
C ASP A 137 6.09 -3.76 -16.34
N ALA A 138 5.84 -5.03 -16.67
CA ALA A 138 6.11 -6.16 -15.78
C ALA A 138 7.61 -6.34 -15.44
N ARG A 139 8.52 -6.10 -16.40
CA ARG A 139 9.97 -6.13 -16.16
C ARG A 139 10.45 -4.96 -15.31
N TYR A 140 9.87 -3.78 -15.52
CA TYR A 140 10.16 -2.58 -14.73
C TYR A 140 9.70 -2.74 -13.28
N VAL A 141 8.49 -3.25 -13.05
CA VAL A 141 7.94 -3.56 -11.72
C VAL A 141 8.84 -4.52 -10.93
N SER A 142 9.39 -5.56 -11.59
CA SER A 142 10.32 -6.49 -10.93
C SER A 142 11.64 -5.83 -10.51
N GLN A 143 12.12 -4.85 -11.29
CA GLN A 143 13.38 -4.17 -11.06
C GLN A 143 13.25 -3.09 -9.97
N THR A 144 12.13 -2.36 -9.92
CA THR A 144 11.85 -1.38 -8.86
C THR A 144 11.61 -2.04 -7.50
N MET A 145 10.95 -3.22 -7.46
CA MET A 145 10.81 -4.02 -6.23
C MET A 145 12.15 -4.55 -5.72
N LYS A 146 13.10 -4.91 -6.61
CA LYS A 146 14.45 -5.39 -6.22
C LYS A 146 15.35 -4.28 -5.69
N MET A 147 15.16 -3.03 -6.11
CA MET A 147 16.03 -1.91 -5.71
C MET A 147 15.62 -1.28 -4.36
N GLY A 148 14.40 -1.52 -3.87
CA GLY A 148 13.80 -0.84 -2.71
C GLY A 148 14.04 -1.47 -1.34
N ALA A 149 14.71 -2.62 -1.23
CA ALA A 149 14.69 -3.45 -0.01
C ALA A 149 16.05 -3.68 0.68
N LEU A 150 17.06 -2.84 0.43
CA LEU A 150 18.33 -2.94 1.16
C LEU A 150 18.16 -2.36 2.58
N GLY A 151 17.79 -3.20 3.55
CA GLY A 151 17.91 -2.92 4.99
C GLY A 151 16.62 -2.70 5.77
N LEU A 152 15.43 -2.78 5.16
CA LEU A 152 14.15 -2.69 5.89
C LEU A 152 13.68 -4.08 6.35
N PRO A 153 13.12 -4.22 7.57
CA PRO A 153 12.62 -5.49 8.07
C PRO A 153 11.45 -6.00 7.21
N GLY A 154 11.10 -7.29 7.31
CA GLY A 154 9.91 -7.83 6.66
C GLY A 154 8.62 -7.15 7.16
N TYR A 155 7.62 -7.01 6.29
CA TYR A 155 6.30 -6.55 6.73
C TYR A 155 5.69 -7.57 7.70
N ARG A 156 5.12 -7.13 8.83
CA ARG A 156 4.52 -8.04 9.82
C ARG A 156 3.31 -7.44 10.54
N THR A 157 2.58 -8.29 11.26
CA THR A 157 1.56 -7.84 12.22
C THR A 157 2.23 -7.53 13.57
N PHE A 158 1.85 -6.40 14.15
CA PHE A 158 2.26 -5.95 15.48
C PHE A 158 1.14 -6.23 16.48
N SER A 159 1.48 -6.53 17.74
CA SER A 159 0.49 -6.58 18.81
C SER A 159 0.22 -5.18 19.34
N PHE A 160 -0.95 -4.96 19.94
CA PHE A 160 -1.28 -3.65 20.49
C PHE A 160 -0.36 -3.30 21.67
N GLU A 161 -0.04 -4.30 22.50
CA GLU A 161 0.87 -4.16 23.65
C GLU A 161 2.28 -3.76 23.20
N GLU A 162 2.73 -4.27 22.05
CA GLU A 162 4.00 -3.86 21.46
C GLU A 162 4.01 -2.38 21.06
N LEU A 163 2.90 -1.88 20.51
CA LEU A 163 2.77 -0.47 20.15
C LEU A 163 2.61 0.43 21.37
N GLU A 164 1.89 -0.01 22.40
CA GLU A 164 1.81 0.68 23.69
C GLU A 164 3.19 0.82 24.33
N GLU A 165 3.95 -0.28 24.41
CA GLU A 165 5.32 -0.26 24.95
C GLU A 165 6.21 0.67 24.12
N ALA A 166 6.13 0.60 22.80
CA ALA A 166 6.95 1.43 21.91
C ALA A 166 6.64 2.92 22.01
N THR A 167 5.42 3.29 22.39
CA THR A 167 4.94 4.68 22.46
C THR A 167 4.76 5.19 23.89
N GLN A 168 5.18 4.42 24.90
CA GLN A 168 4.97 4.74 26.31
C GLN A 168 3.49 4.99 26.64
N ASN A 169 2.61 4.09 26.17
CA ASN A 169 1.15 4.20 26.23
C ASN A 169 0.61 5.41 25.45
N PHE A 170 1.13 5.64 24.24
CA PHE A 170 0.77 6.76 23.38
C PHE A 170 0.92 8.12 24.08
N ASP A 171 2.00 8.29 24.86
CA ASP A 171 2.26 9.50 25.62
C ASP A 171 2.37 10.74 24.73
N THR A 172 1.99 11.90 25.25
CA THR A 172 2.07 13.19 24.54
C THR A 172 3.46 13.51 23.99
N CYS A 173 4.55 13.04 24.62
CA CYS A 173 5.92 13.23 24.14
C CYS A 173 6.22 12.45 22.85
N THR A 174 5.44 11.40 22.57
CA THR A 174 5.58 10.59 21.35
C THR A 174 4.67 11.09 20.21
N PHE A 175 3.73 11.98 20.50
CA PHE A 175 2.82 12.54 19.52
C PHE A 175 3.56 13.44 18.51
N MET A 176 3.43 13.11 17.22
CA MET A 176 4.06 13.86 16.13
C MET A 176 3.09 14.85 15.47
N GLY A 177 1.79 14.66 15.65
CA GLY A 177 0.75 15.49 15.04
C GLY A 177 -0.49 14.69 14.64
N GLU A 178 -1.54 15.42 14.27
CA GLU A 178 -2.79 14.86 13.77
C GLU A 178 -3.09 15.48 12.40
N GLY A 179 -3.29 14.63 11.40
CA GLY A 179 -3.67 15.03 10.05
C GLY A 179 -5.08 14.57 9.71
N SER A 180 -5.53 14.84 8.48
CA SER A 180 -6.77 14.25 7.95
C SER A 180 -6.78 12.73 8.09
N HIS A 181 -5.61 12.11 8.01
CA HIS A 181 -5.40 10.66 8.05
C HIS A 181 -5.12 10.12 9.45
N GLY A 182 -5.61 10.77 10.51
CA GLY A 182 -5.48 10.31 11.89
C GLY A 182 -4.22 10.80 12.62
N GLN A 183 -4.00 10.22 13.79
CA GLN A 183 -2.95 10.63 14.74
C GLN A 183 -1.63 9.92 14.44
N MET A 184 -0.52 10.63 14.49
CA MET A 184 0.82 10.10 14.26
C MET A 184 1.63 10.10 15.57
N TYR A 185 2.31 8.99 15.83
CA TYR A 185 3.17 8.79 16.99
C TYR A 185 4.55 8.28 16.58
N ARG A 186 5.58 8.67 17.33
CA ARG A 186 6.92 8.11 17.24
C ARG A 186 7.05 6.97 18.23
N GLY A 187 7.34 5.77 17.74
CA GLY A 187 7.61 4.61 18.58
C GLY A 187 9.08 4.21 18.57
N GLN A 188 9.54 3.59 19.65
CA GLN A 188 10.81 2.86 19.71
C GLN A 188 10.53 1.38 20.00
N LEU A 189 10.82 0.49 19.04
CA LEU A 189 10.63 -0.96 19.21
C LEU A 189 11.68 -1.55 20.17
N LYS A 190 11.46 -2.78 20.63
CA LYS A 190 12.34 -3.51 21.56
C LYS A 190 13.78 -3.68 21.06
N ASP A 191 13.96 -3.75 19.75
CA ASP A 191 15.28 -3.81 19.11
C ASP A 191 15.98 -2.44 19.04
N GLY A 192 15.35 -1.39 19.57
CA GLY A 192 15.85 -0.02 19.58
C GLY A 192 15.51 0.78 18.31
N SER A 193 14.90 0.16 17.30
CA SER A 193 14.55 0.84 16.06
C SER A 193 13.39 1.82 16.24
N PHE A 194 13.49 2.98 15.58
CA PHE A 194 12.41 3.98 15.59
C PHE A 194 11.41 3.71 14.47
N VAL A 195 10.13 3.88 14.78
CA VAL A 195 9.01 3.73 13.86
C VAL A 195 8.06 4.93 13.93
N ALA A 196 7.32 5.17 12.86
CA ALA A 196 6.22 6.12 12.84
C ALA A 196 4.90 5.34 12.78
N ILE A 197 3.99 5.58 13.74
CA ILE A 197 2.76 4.83 13.92
C ILE A 197 1.58 5.76 13.62
N ARG A 198 0.81 5.43 12.60
CA ARG A 198 -0.43 6.12 12.24
C ARG A 198 -1.62 5.39 12.87
N CYS A 199 -2.38 6.07 13.70
CA CYS A 199 -3.59 5.58 14.35
C CYS A 199 -4.83 6.08 13.60
N LEU A 200 -5.64 5.13 13.10
CA LEU A 200 -6.89 5.35 12.41
C LEU A 200 -8.04 4.87 13.29
N LYS A 201 -8.99 5.76 13.60
CA LYS A 201 -10.22 5.39 14.31
C LYS A 201 -11.24 4.90 13.29
N ILE A 202 -11.77 3.70 13.49
CA ILE A 202 -12.77 3.10 12.62
C ILE A 202 -14.15 3.33 13.21
N LYS A 203 -15.09 3.74 12.36
CA LYS A 203 -16.51 3.86 12.69
C LYS A 203 -17.26 2.66 12.14
N GLY A 204 -18.30 2.23 12.84
CA GLY A 204 -19.09 1.06 12.45
C GLY A 204 -18.48 -0.27 12.89
N SER A 205 -19.25 -1.35 12.70
CA SER A 205 -18.82 -2.71 13.04
C SER A 205 -18.23 -3.35 11.78
N HIS A 206 -16.90 -3.33 11.69
CA HIS A 206 -16.14 -3.93 10.58
C HIS A 206 -15.25 -5.06 11.09
N SER A 207 -15.22 -6.18 10.36
CA SER A 207 -14.28 -7.26 10.67
C SER A 207 -12.89 -6.96 10.10
N THR A 208 -11.85 -7.61 10.63
CA THR A 208 -10.48 -7.48 10.09
C THR A 208 -10.39 -7.90 8.62
N GLN A 209 -11.20 -8.87 8.18
CA GLN A 209 -11.29 -9.33 6.79
C GLN A 209 -11.66 -8.21 5.82
N ASN A 210 -12.46 -7.23 6.25
CA ASN A 210 -12.86 -6.11 5.43
C ASN A 210 -11.65 -5.25 4.99
N PHE A 211 -10.61 -5.19 5.83
CA PHE A 211 -9.44 -4.37 5.60
C PHE A 211 -8.27 -5.12 4.96
N MET A 212 -8.35 -6.46 4.85
CA MET A 212 -7.21 -7.28 4.40
C MET A 212 -6.74 -6.91 3.00
N HIS A 213 -7.65 -6.59 2.07
CA HIS A 213 -7.26 -6.16 0.73
C HIS A 213 -6.45 -4.84 0.75
N HIS A 214 -6.84 -3.90 1.61
CA HIS A 214 -6.13 -2.65 1.81
C HIS A 214 -4.75 -2.86 2.44
N ILE A 215 -4.66 -3.77 3.42
CA ILE A 215 -3.39 -4.18 4.04
C ILE A 215 -2.47 -4.85 3.00
N GLU A 216 -3.00 -5.67 2.10
CA GLU A 216 -2.24 -6.27 1.00
C GLU A 216 -1.71 -5.25 0.00
N LEU A 217 -2.43 -4.15 -0.21
CA LEU A 217 -1.92 -3.03 -1.00
C LEU A 217 -0.81 -2.30 -0.25
N ILE A 218 -1.06 -1.93 1.02
CA ILE A 218 -0.10 -1.20 1.87
C ILE A 218 1.22 -1.96 2.01
N MET A 219 1.18 -3.30 2.17
CA MET A 219 2.41 -4.09 2.30
C MET A 219 3.31 -4.01 1.06
N LYS A 220 2.75 -3.69 -0.11
CA LYS A 220 3.49 -3.57 -1.38
C LYS A 220 4.10 -2.18 -1.56
N LEU A 221 3.73 -1.20 -0.73
CA LEU A 221 4.23 0.18 -0.78
C LEU A 221 5.62 0.28 -0.13
N ARG A 222 6.60 -0.37 -0.78
CA ARG A 222 7.98 -0.45 -0.33
C ARG A 222 8.91 -0.03 -1.46
N HIS A 223 9.43 1.17 -1.38
CA HIS A 223 10.26 1.77 -2.43
C HIS A 223 11.22 2.77 -1.80
N ARG A 224 12.42 2.94 -2.38
CA ARG A 224 13.46 3.84 -1.84
C ARG A 224 12.99 5.28 -1.65
N HIS A 225 12.05 5.73 -2.48
CA HIS A 225 11.50 7.08 -2.46
C HIS A 225 10.09 7.16 -1.86
N LEU A 226 9.66 6.14 -1.14
CA LEU A 226 8.46 6.15 -0.31
C LEU A 226 8.84 5.87 1.15
N VAL A 227 8.12 6.46 2.08
CA VAL A 227 8.12 5.99 3.47
C VAL A 227 7.42 4.65 3.48
N SER A 228 8.20 3.60 3.73
CA SER A 228 7.77 2.22 3.56
C SER A 228 6.99 1.73 4.77
N ALA A 229 5.89 1.01 4.51
CA ALA A 229 5.16 0.31 5.55
C ALA A 229 5.98 -0.87 6.09
N LEU A 230 5.99 -1.00 7.42
CA LEU A 230 6.64 -2.07 8.18
C LEU A 230 5.62 -3.04 8.78
N GLY A 231 4.38 -2.61 9.00
CA GLY A 231 3.35 -3.49 9.51
C GLY A 231 2.03 -2.82 9.83
N HIS A 232 1.16 -3.59 10.47
CA HIS A 232 -0.12 -3.10 10.99
C HIS A 232 -0.47 -3.77 12.31
N CYS A 233 -1.40 -3.17 13.05
CA CYS A 233 -2.08 -3.77 14.19
C CYS A 233 -3.57 -3.43 14.12
N PHE A 234 -4.42 -4.42 14.42
CA PHE A 234 -5.85 -4.22 14.61
C PHE A 234 -6.15 -4.23 16.09
N GLU A 235 -6.87 -3.23 16.55
CA GLU A 235 -7.52 -3.25 17.85
C GLU A 235 -9.00 -3.49 17.64
N CYS A 236 -9.56 -4.44 18.40
CA CYS A 236 -10.96 -4.82 18.29
C CYS A 236 -11.71 -4.54 19.59
N TYR A 237 -13.00 -4.25 19.48
CA TYR A 237 -13.91 -4.26 20.62
C TYR A 237 -14.07 -5.68 21.18
N LEU A 238 -14.14 -5.81 22.50
CA LEU A 238 -14.28 -7.11 23.18
C LEU A 238 -15.65 -7.76 22.93
N ASP A 239 -16.67 -6.95 22.69
CA ASP A 239 -18.07 -7.40 22.68
C ASP A 239 -18.47 -8.08 21.37
N ASP A 240 -18.06 -7.54 20.22
CA ASP A 240 -18.45 -8.01 18.89
C ASP A 240 -17.26 -8.35 17.97
N ALA A 241 -16.03 -8.27 18.48
CA ALA A 241 -14.78 -8.47 17.74
C ALA A 241 -14.62 -7.56 16.51
N SER A 242 -15.36 -6.46 16.43
CA SER A 242 -15.21 -5.47 15.38
C SER A 242 -14.01 -4.57 15.60
N VAL A 243 -13.40 -4.11 14.52
CA VAL A 243 -12.20 -3.26 14.53
C VAL A 243 -12.57 -1.87 15.05
N SER A 244 -11.97 -1.46 16.16
CA SER A 244 -12.11 -0.12 16.75
C SER A 244 -11.06 0.84 16.20
N ARG A 245 -9.80 0.37 16.09
CA ARG A 245 -8.67 1.15 15.58
C ARG A 245 -7.77 0.30 14.69
N ILE A 246 -7.15 0.95 13.71
CA ILE A 246 -6.11 0.37 12.86
C ILE A 246 -4.85 1.19 13.07
N PHE A 247 -3.76 0.53 13.44
CA PHE A 247 -2.45 1.13 13.51
C PHE A 247 -1.64 0.70 12.30
N LEU A 248 -1.12 1.65 11.53
CA LEU A 248 -0.19 1.41 10.44
C LEU A 248 1.21 1.83 10.89
N VAL A 249 2.15 0.90 10.81
CA VAL A 249 3.54 1.11 11.26
C VAL A 249 4.41 1.35 10.05
N PHE A 250 5.13 2.47 10.05
CA PHE A 250 6.03 2.91 8.99
C PHE A 250 7.45 3.09 9.53
N GLU A 251 8.42 3.11 8.62
CA GLU A 251 9.78 3.52 8.97
C GLU A 251 9.81 4.96 9.50
N TYR A 252 10.67 5.22 10.50
CA TYR A 252 10.91 6.57 10.97
C TYR A 252 11.99 7.25 10.13
N VAL A 253 11.68 8.45 9.62
CA VAL A 253 12.59 9.22 8.76
C VAL A 253 13.09 10.46 9.53
N PRO A 254 14.40 10.53 9.86
CA PRO A 254 14.88 11.39 10.94
C PRO A 254 15.12 12.86 10.55
N ASN A 255 15.38 13.18 9.28
CA ASN A 255 15.73 14.55 8.89
C ASN A 255 14.52 15.45 8.64
N GLY A 256 13.30 15.02 8.95
CA GLY A 256 12.10 15.85 8.82
C GLY A 256 11.72 16.14 7.36
N THR A 257 10.93 17.20 7.15
CA THR A 257 10.30 17.52 5.86
C THR A 257 11.23 18.29 4.92
N LEU A 258 11.07 18.12 3.61
CA LEU A 258 11.80 18.87 2.58
C LEU A 258 11.60 20.37 2.75
N ARG A 259 10.40 20.82 3.14
CA ARG A 259 10.13 22.24 3.43
C ARG A 259 11.09 22.82 4.47
N SER A 260 11.40 22.07 5.52
CA SER A 260 12.32 22.53 6.57
C SER A 260 13.75 22.78 6.08
N TRP A 261 14.17 22.06 5.04
CA TRP A 261 15.49 22.20 4.41
C TRP A 261 15.56 23.23 3.28
N ILE A 262 14.40 23.67 2.80
CA ILE A 262 14.31 24.67 1.72
C ILE A 262 14.03 26.06 2.30
N SER A 263 13.02 26.21 3.15
CA SER A 263 12.49 27.54 3.50
C SER A 263 12.35 27.87 4.97
N GLU A 264 12.33 26.89 5.88
CA GLU A 264 12.13 27.15 7.33
C GLU A 264 13.45 27.23 8.11
N GLY A 265 14.58 27.12 7.43
CA GLY A 265 15.87 27.64 7.89
C GLY A 265 16.37 27.09 9.23
N HIS A 266 17.02 25.92 9.22
CA HIS A 266 18.08 25.69 10.20
C HIS A 266 19.35 26.42 9.72
N PRO A 267 19.98 27.31 10.52
CA PRO A 267 21.11 28.15 10.09
C PRO A 267 22.38 27.39 9.68
N ARG A 268 22.38 26.05 9.66
CA ARG A 268 23.50 25.19 9.23
C ARG A 268 23.10 24.08 8.26
N ARG A 269 21.86 24.03 7.77
CA ARG A 269 21.33 22.87 7.03
C ARG A 269 20.32 23.30 5.95
N SER A 270 20.83 23.69 4.78
CA SER A 270 20.04 23.91 3.56
C SER A 270 20.52 22.98 2.45
N LEU A 271 19.62 22.61 1.54
CA LEU A 271 20.02 21.81 0.38
C LEU A 271 20.73 22.66 -0.66
N THR A 272 21.88 22.17 -1.12
CA THR A 272 22.57 22.65 -2.33
C THR A 272 21.72 22.46 -3.57
N TRP A 273 22.06 23.12 -4.68
CA TRP A 273 21.34 22.96 -5.94
C TRP A 273 21.30 21.49 -6.42
N THR A 274 22.44 20.80 -6.41
CA THR A 274 22.53 19.37 -6.78
C THR A 274 21.65 18.50 -5.89
N GLN A 275 21.63 18.75 -4.58
CA GLN A 275 20.75 18.03 -3.65
C GLN A 275 19.26 18.31 -3.89
N ARG A 276 18.90 19.53 -4.31
CA ARG A 276 17.51 19.84 -4.72
C ARG A 276 17.12 19.05 -5.96
N ILE A 277 17.98 18.98 -6.97
CA ILE A 277 17.70 18.17 -8.17
C ILE A 277 17.56 16.69 -7.80
N ALA A 278 18.49 16.15 -7.00
CA ALA A 278 18.44 14.76 -6.53
C ALA A 278 17.15 14.47 -5.73
N ALA A 279 16.70 15.41 -4.88
CA ALA A 279 15.44 15.30 -4.17
C ALA A 279 14.24 15.30 -5.14
N ALA A 280 14.22 16.19 -6.14
CA ALA A 280 13.19 16.23 -7.17
C ALA A 280 13.13 14.93 -7.98
N ILE A 281 14.27 14.38 -8.40
CA ILE A 281 14.36 13.08 -9.06
C ILE A 281 13.79 11.98 -8.15
N GLY A 282 14.12 12.01 -6.86
CA GLY A 282 13.61 11.07 -5.88
C GLY A 282 12.08 11.11 -5.78
N ILE A 283 11.50 12.31 -5.67
CA ILE A 283 10.03 12.51 -5.66
C ILE A 283 9.42 11.95 -6.94
N GLY A 284 9.98 12.29 -8.11
CA GLY A 284 9.48 11.80 -9.40
C GLY A 284 9.50 10.26 -9.50
N LYS A 285 10.57 9.61 -9.00
CA LYS A 285 10.67 8.14 -8.93
C LYS A 285 9.64 7.56 -7.96
N GLY A 286 9.34 8.24 -6.86
CA GLY A 286 8.28 7.87 -5.93
C GLY A 286 6.90 7.91 -6.59
N ILE A 287 6.58 9.00 -7.29
CA ILE A 287 5.33 9.16 -8.06
C ILE A 287 5.20 8.07 -9.12
N GLN A 288 6.26 7.84 -9.91
CA GLN A 288 6.26 6.81 -10.94
C GLN A 288 5.98 5.42 -10.35
N PHE A 289 6.57 5.09 -9.20
CA PHE A 289 6.31 3.83 -8.50
C PHE A 289 4.84 3.73 -8.04
N LEU A 290 4.24 4.81 -7.53
CA LEU A 290 2.82 4.81 -7.15
C LEU A 290 1.90 4.62 -8.38
N HIS A 291 2.23 5.23 -9.51
CA HIS A 291 1.41 5.14 -10.73
C HIS A 291 1.52 3.79 -11.44
N THR A 292 2.75 3.26 -11.57
CA THR A 292 3.03 2.10 -12.45
C THR A 292 3.71 0.93 -11.75
N GLY A 293 4.32 1.15 -10.58
CA GLY A 293 5.05 0.14 -9.82
C GLY A 293 4.15 -0.78 -8.98
N ILE A 294 2.88 -0.42 -8.80
CA ILE A 294 1.89 -1.14 -8.01
C ILE A 294 0.58 -1.31 -8.79
N ILE A 295 -0.16 -2.38 -8.49
CA ILE A 295 -1.43 -2.69 -9.13
C ILE A 295 -2.48 -2.98 -8.04
N PRO A 296 -3.61 -2.23 -8.00
CA PRO A 296 -3.89 -1.04 -8.82
C PRO A 296 -2.92 0.12 -8.51
N GLY A 297 -2.69 1.00 -9.48
CA GLY A 297 -1.92 2.24 -9.30
C GLY A 297 -2.62 3.20 -8.35
N ILE A 298 -1.85 4.00 -7.60
CA ILE A 298 -2.35 5.01 -6.67
C ILE A 298 -2.09 6.41 -7.24
N TYR A 299 -3.15 7.18 -7.42
CA TYR A 299 -3.14 8.50 -8.06
C TYR A 299 -3.78 9.56 -7.16
N SER A 300 -3.71 10.84 -7.56
CA SER A 300 -4.32 11.96 -6.83
C SER A 300 -3.92 11.98 -5.34
N ASN A 301 -2.62 11.85 -5.10
CA ASN A 301 -1.99 11.68 -3.80
C ASN A 301 -1.95 12.96 -2.93
N ASN A 302 -2.42 14.09 -3.45
CA ASN A 302 -2.43 15.40 -2.78
C ASN A 302 -1.05 15.80 -2.22
N LEU A 303 0.00 15.58 -3.02
CA LEU A 303 1.38 15.75 -2.61
C LEU A 303 1.69 17.22 -2.28
N LYS A 304 2.29 17.47 -1.13
CA LYS A 304 2.86 18.77 -0.76
C LYS A 304 4.32 18.61 -0.38
N ILE A 305 5.07 19.71 -0.38
CA ILE A 305 6.48 19.69 0.04
C ILE A 305 6.66 19.24 1.50
N THR A 306 5.62 19.39 2.33
CA THR A 306 5.58 18.91 3.72
C THR A 306 5.37 17.40 3.83
N ASP A 307 4.89 16.75 2.78
CA ASP A 307 4.72 15.29 2.69
C ASP A 307 5.96 14.58 2.12
N ILE A 308 7.03 15.33 1.87
CA ILE A 308 8.31 14.77 1.45
C ILE A 308 9.25 14.81 2.65
N LEU A 309 9.71 13.64 3.10
CA LEU A 309 10.70 13.53 4.17
C LEU A 309 12.09 13.25 3.59
N LEU A 310 13.13 13.60 4.35
CA LEU A 310 14.51 13.29 4.00
C LEU A 310 15.08 12.22 4.93
N ASP A 311 15.65 11.16 4.36
CA ASP A 311 16.36 10.15 5.15
C ASP A 311 17.73 10.64 5.62
N GLN A 312 18.47 9.80 6.35
CA GLN A 312 19.81 10.09 6.87
C GLN A 312 20.83 10.50 5.80
N ASN A 313 20.61 10.10 4.54
CA ASN A 313 21.45 10.41 3.39
C ASN A 313 20.87 11.55 2.53
N LEU A 314 19.86 12.27 3.04
CA LEU A 314 19.12 13.31 2.33
C LEU A 314 18.39 12.80 1.09
N VAL A 315 18.05 11.52 1.04
CA VAL A 315 17.20 10.95 -0.01
C VAL A 315 15.75 11.30 0.29
N ALA A 316 15.06 11.89 -0.70
CA ALA A 316 13.65 12.23 -0.60
C ALA A 316 12.75 10.99 -0.60
N LYS A 317 11.80 10.97 0.33
CA LYS A 317 10.77 9.94 0.51
C LYS A 317 9.38 10.56 0.66
N ILE A 318 8.41 10.10 -0.12
CA ILE A 318 7.01 10.52 0.01
C ILE A 318 6.39 9.82 1.23
N SER A 319 5.86 10.60 2.20
CA SER A 319 5.26 10.10 3.45
C SER A 319 3.75 10.07 3.47
N SER A 320 3.11 10.84 2.59
CA SER A 320 1.66 10.92 2.46
C SER A 320 1.28 10.60 1.02
N TYR A 321 0.48 9.55 0.85
CA TYR A 321 -0.11 9.14 -0.41
C TYR A 321 -1.50 8.60 -0.13
N ASN A 322 -2.37 8.61 -1.14
CA ASN A 322 -3.78 8.28 -0.97
C ASN A 322 -3.96 6.78 -0.71
N LEU A 323 -4.09 6.41 0.57
CA LEU A 323 -4.35 5.02 0.96
C LEU A 323 -5.86 4.78 0.97
N PRO A 324 -6.38 3.78 0.24
CA PRO A 324 -7.83 3.54 0.16
C PRO A 324 -8.51 3.30 1.52
N ILE A 325 -7.78 2.75 2.50
CA ILE A 325 -8.26 2.56 3.89
C ILE A 325 -8.65 3.88 4.58
N LEU A 326 -8.09 5.01 4.14
CA LEU A 326 -8.34 6.33 4.70
C LEU A 326 -9.68 6.89 4.23
N GLU A 327 -10.09 6.58 3.00
CA GLU A 327 -11.37 7.03 2.43
C GLU A 327 -12.56 6.35 3.12
N GLU A 328 -12.50 5.03 3.33
CA GLU A 328 -13.57 4.27 4.00
C GLU A 328 -13.80 4.70 5.46
N SER A 329 -12.76 5.16 6.15
CA SER A 329 -12.87 5.66 7.53
C SER A 329 -13.58 7.02 7.65
N MET A 330 -13.59 7.82 6.58
CA MET A 330 -14.16 9.17 6.57
C MET A 330 -15.58 9.25 6.02
N GLU A 331 -15.96 8.36 5.09
CA GLU A 331 -17.26 8.45 4.39
C GLU A 331 -18.49 8.27 5.28
N GLN A 332 -18.37 7.73 6.50
CA GLN A 332 -19.51 7.60 7.42
C GLN A 332 -19.67 8.80 8.39
N GLY A 333 -18.87 9.85 8.22
CA GLY A 333 -18.70 10.93 9.20
C GLY A 333 -19.11 12.33 8.74
N GLY A 334 -20.19 12.51 7.97
CA GLY A 334 -20.82 13.82 7.78
C GLY A 334 -20.42 14.57 6.49
N GLN A 335 -21.39 15.30 5.95
CA GLN A 335 -21.29 16.11 4.72
C GLN A 335 -20.08 17.05 4.75
N GLY A 336 -19.14 16.87 3.81
CA GLY A 336 -18.01 17.77 3.64
C GLY A 336 -17.06 17.31 2.53
N VAL A 337 -17.35 17.73 1.30
CA VAL A 337 -16.48 17.73 0.11
C VAL A 337 -15.78 16.40 -0.20
N SER A 338 -16.48 15.57 -0.96
CA SER A 338 -15.91 14.46 -1.72
C SER A 338 -14.74 14.91 -2.59
N SER A 339 -13.52 14.51 -2.25
CA SER A 339 -12.51 14.16 -3.25
C SER A 339 -12.64 12.66 -3.46
N GLY A 340 -13.35 12.30 -4.53
CA GLY A 340 -13.78 10.92 -4.76
C GLY A 340 -12.64 10.02 -5.24
N GLY A 341 -12.49 8.87 -4.57
CA GLY A 341 -11.66 7.75 -4.98
C GLY A 341 -12.36 6.40 -4.77
N SER A 342 -13.69 6.36 -4.74
CA SER A 342 -14.44 5.11 -4.61
C SER A 342 -14.03 4.16 -5.75
N LEU A 343 -13.45 3.02 -5.36
CA LEU A 343 -13.02 1.91 -6.20
C LEU A 343 -14.22 1.17 -6.83
N THR A 344 -15.20 1.88 -7.41
CA THR A 344 -16.20 1.29 -8.31
C THR A 344 -16.69 2.31 -9.35
N SER A 345 -16.31 2.08 -10.62
CA SER A 345 -17.13 2.30 -11.81
C SER A 345 -18.03 3.57 -11.85
N SER A 346 -17.46 4.75 -12.13
CA SER A 346 -18.19 5.75 -12.91
C SER A 346 -17.25 6.74 -13.63
N GLY A 347 -17.28 6.73 -14.97
CA GLY A 347 -16.73 7.80 -15.82
C GLY A 347 -15.28 7.63 -16.29
N SER A 348 -15.11 7.00 -17.46
CA SER A 348 -13.85 6.86 -18.21
C SER A 348 -13.10 8.20 -18.49
N SER A 349 -13.77 9.35 -18.33
CA SER A 349 -13.15 10.67 -18.46
C SER A 349 -12.53 11.23 -17.16
N ARG A 350 -13.02 10.84 -15.97
CA ARG A 350 -12.49 11.32 -14.67
C ARG A 350 -11.19 10.63 -14.27
N MET A 351 -11.10 9.30 -14.45
CA MET A 351 -9.85 8.54 -14.24
C MET A 351 -8.73 8.91 -15.21
N LYS A 352 -9.01 9.68 -16.27
CA LYS A 352 -8.05 9.94 -17.35
C LYS A 352 -6.98 10.97 -17.01
N HIS A 353 -7.11 11.66 -15.86
CA HIS A 353 -6.20 12.75 -15.47
C HIS A 353 -5.77 12.71 -14.00
N ASP A 354 -6.04 11.64 -13.25
CA ASP A 354 -5.61 11.54 -11.85
C ASP A 354 -4.08 11.47 -11.71
N ASP A 355 -3.40 10.88 -12.70
CA ASP A 355 -1.94 10.94 -12.87
C ASP A 355 -1.46 12.39 -13.06
N ARG A 356 -2.21 13.19 -13.82
CA ARG A 356 -1.91 14.60 -14.11
C ARG A 356 -2.08 15.52 -12.91
N THR A 357 -2.90 15.13 -11.94
CA THR A 357 -3.03 15.85 -10.66
C THR A 357 -1.74 15.75 -9.85
N ASP A 358 -1.12 14.57 -9.78
CA ASP A 358 0.16 14.40 -9.08
C ASP A 358 1.30 15.15 -9.76
N VAL A 359 1.30 15.21 -11.10
CA VAL A 359 2.26 16.02 -11.88
C VAL A 359 2.12 17.51 -11.55
N HIS A 360 0.91 18.03 -11.44
CA HIS A 360 0.67 19.43 -11.04
C HIS A 360 1.17 19.71 -9.63
N ASN A 361 0.79 18.87 -8.66
CA ASN A 361 1.26 18.97 -7.28
C ASN A 361 2.79 18.92 -7.21
N PHE A 362 3.43 18.07 -8.03
CA PHE A 362 4.88 18.04 -8.13
C PHE A 362 5.46 19.33 -8.73
N GLY A 363 4.80 19.94 -9.72
CA GLY A 363 5.13 21.28 -10.23
C GLY A 363 5.15 22.35 -9.14
N VAL A 364 4.16 22.34 -8.23
CA VAL A 364 4.13 23.26 -7.08
C VAL A 364 5.32 23.02 -6.14
N ILE A 365 5.70 21.75 -5.91
CA ILE A 365 6.88 21.41 -5.10
C ILE A 365 8.17 21.93 -5.78
N LEU A 366 8.32 21.72 -7.09
CA LEU A 366 9.46 22.24 -7.86
C LEU A 366 9.53 23.78 -7.76
N LEU A 367 8.39 24.45 -7.84
CA LEU A 367 8.30 25.89 -7.71
C LEU A 367 8.81 26.38 -6.34
N GLU A 368 8.37 25.73 -5.25
CA GLU A 368 8.89 26.02 -3.89
C GLU A 368 10.41 25.78 -3.80
N MET A 369 10.91 24.70 -4.41
CA MET A 369 12.34 24.37 -4.44
C MET A 369 13.17 25.38 -5.23
N ILE A 370 12.66 25.92 -6.34
CA ILE A 370 13.31 26.95 -7.14
C ILE A 370 13.33 28.28 -6.38
N LYS A 371 12.18 28.69 -5.81
CA LYS A 371 12.03 29.98 -5.13
C LYS A 371 12.64 30.02 -3.73
N GLY A 372 12.83 28.86 -3.09
CA GLY A 372 13.35 28.77 -1.73
C GLY A 372 12.38 29.20 -0.65
N ARG A 373 11.08 29.28 -0.95
CA ARG A 373 10.06 29.79 -0.01
C ARG A 373 8.69 29.16 -0.23
N PRO A 374 7.83 29.14 0.80
CA PRO A 374 6.49 28.59 0.72
C PRO A 374 5.62 29.29 -0.32
N VAL A 375 4.85 28.51 -1.08
CA VAL A 375 3.71 29.00 -1.86
C VAL A 375 2.43 28.74 -1.06
N LYS A 376 1.60 29.77 -0.90
CA LYS A 376 0.47 29.78 0.06
C LYS A 376 -0.91 29.68 -0.59
N SER A 377 -1.02 29.99 -1.88
CA SER A 377 -2.30 30.00 -2.59
C SER A 377 -2.12 29.67 -4.06
N GLU A 378 -3.18 29.17 -4.69
CA GLU A 378 -3.24 28.89 -6.13
C GLU A 378 -2.95 30.16 -6.96
N THR A 379 -3.50 31.30 -6.55
CA THR A 379 -3.20 32.60 -7.19
C THR A 379 -1.71 32.95 -7.15
N GLN A 380 -0.99 32.53 -6.10
CA GLN A 380 0.44 32.73 -6.02
C GLN A 380 1.20 31.76 -6.93
N VAL A 381 0.70 30.53 -7.11
CA VAL A 381 1.24 29.58 -8.09
C VAL A 381 1.16 30.18 -9.49
N GLU A 382 -0.02 30.66 -9.91
CA GLU A 382 -0.23 31.26 -11.24
C GLU A 382 0.70 32.46 -11.49
N VAL A 383 0.80 33.39 -10.53
CA VAL A 383 1.68 34.57 -10.65
C VAL A 383 3.15 34.17 -10.76
N LEU A 384 3.57 33.15 -10.00
CA LEU A 384 4.96 32.69 -10.04
C LEU A 384 5.26 31.89 -11.31
N GLU A 385 4.30 31.11 -11.82
CA GLU A 385 4.37 30.42 -13.10
C GLU A 385 4.59 31.43 -14.24
N ASP A 386 3.78 32.49 -14.29
CA ASP A 386 3.92 33.58 -15.27
C ASP A 386 5.31 34.23 -15.19
N GLN A 387 5.80 34.49 -13.96
CA GLN A 387 7.14 35.05 -13.76
C GLN A 387 8.25 34.10 -14.22
N LEU A 388 8.10 32.79 -14.00
CA LEU A 388 9.03 31.77 -14.50
C LEU A 388 9.04 31.76 -16.03
N GLN A 389 7.86 31.79 -16.66
CA GLN A 389 7.73 31.79 -18.12
C GLN A 389 8.37 33.03 -18.76
N VAL A 390 8.19 34.21 -18.16
CA VAL A 390 8.87 35.44 -18.61
C VAL A 390 10.39 35.30 -18.45
N ALA A 391 10.86 34.85 -17.28
CA ALA A 391 12.29 34.68 -17.03
C ALA A 391 12.97 33.65 -17.96
N LEU A 392 12.25 32.60 -18.40
CA LEU A 392 12.76 31.60 -19.36
C LEU A 392 13.12 32.20 -20.72
N THR A 393 12.41 33.25 -21.15
CA THR A 393 12.63 33.94 -22.43
C THR A 393 13.59 35.13 -22.33
N ALA A 394 13.94 35.52 -21.11
CA ALA A 394 14.84 36.63 -20.82
C ALA A 394 16.32 36.17 -20.74
N ASP A 395 17.17 37.03 -20.18
CA ASP A 395 18.58 36.72 -19.96
C ASP A 395 18.83 35.87 -18.70
N GLU A 396 20.08 35.45 -18.52
CA GLU A 396 20.52 34.64 -17.37
C GLU A 396 20.36 35.38 -16.03
N ALA A 397 20.53 36.70 -16.03
CA ALA A 397 20.33 37.51 -14.82
C ALA A 397 18.88 37.49 -14.35
N ALA A 398 17.92 37.59 -15.27
CA ALA A 398 16.49 37.47 -14.99
C ALA A 398 16.15 36.07 -14.45
N ARG A 399 16.67 35.00 -15.05
CA ARG A 399 16.48 33.62 -14.52
C ARG A 399 17.01 33.48 -13.10
N ARG A 400 18.25 33.91 -12.84
CA ARG A 400 18.86 33.84 -11.51
C ARG A 400 18.15 34.67 -10.46
N SER A 401 17.50 35.78 -10.84
CA SER A 401 16.70 36.60 -9.93
C SER A 401 15.52 35.83 -9.34
N MET A 402 15.01 34.83 -10.07
CA MET A 402 13.92 33.98 -9.63
C MET A 402 14.36 32.90 -8.64
N VAL A 403 15.63 32.54 -8.62
CA VAL A 403 16.15 31.45 -7.78
C VAL A 403 16.38 31.91 -6.34
N ASP A 404 16.15 30.98 -5.43
CA ASP A 404 16.55 31.05 -4.04
C ASP A 404 18.00 31.61 -3.92
N PRO A 405 18.18 32.73 -3.20
CA PRO A 405 19.50 33.32 -2.98
C PRO A 405 20.57 32.34 -2.48
N LEU A 406 20.19 31.32 -1.71
CA LEU A 406 21.12 30.35 -1.12
C LEU A 406 21.81 29.46 -2.15
N VAL A 407 21.15 29.17 -3.28
CA VAL A 407 21.67 28.26 -4.32
C VAL A 407 21.95 28.97 -5.64
N ARG A 408 21.64 30.27 -5.73
CA ARG A 408 21.78 31.10 -6.94
C ARG A 408 23.18 31.03 -7.57
N GLN A 409 24.23 30.98 -6.75
CA GLN A 409 25.62 30.96 -7.23
C GLN A 409 26.13 29.56 -7.57
N THR A 410 25.50 28.51 -7.03
CA THR A 410 25.89 27.11 -7.25
C THR A 410 25.13 26.46 -8.41
N CYS A 411 24.25 27.22 -9.07
CA CYS A 411 23.29 26.75 -10.04
C CYS A 411 23.75 27.11 -11.46
N LEU A 412 24.05 26.10 -12.27
CA LEU A 412 24.34 26.28 -13.69
C LEU A 412 23.07 26.75 -14.41
N ASP A 413 23.20 27.77 -15.26
CA ASP A 413 22.07 28.36 -15.96
C ASP A 413 21.31 27.35 -16.84
N GLN A 414 22.01 26.43 -17.50
CA GLN A 414 21.37 25.39 -18.31
C GLN A 414 20.57 24.40 -17.43
N SER A 415 21.11 24.04 -16.26
CA SER A 415 20.43 23.18 -15.28
C SER A 415 19.17 23.87 -14.75
N LEU A 416 19.30 25.16 -14.39
CA LEU A 416 18.19 26.01 -13.96
C LEU A 416 17.08 26.09 -15.01
N LYS A 417 17.48 26.38 -16.25
CA LYS A 417 16.55 26.54 -17.37
C LYS A 417 15.73 25.28 -17.58
N THR A 418 16.36 24.11 -17.61
CA THR A 418 15.65 22.84 -17.72
C THR A 418 14.69 22.62 -16.55
N LEU A 419 15.10 22.93 -15.31
CA LEU A 419 14.22 22.77 -14.14
C LEU A 419 13.01 23.73 -14.18
N MET A 420 13.22 24.97 -14.62
CA MET A 420 12.15 25.96 -14.80
C MET A 420 11.19 25.55 -15.93
N GLU A 421 11.70 25.09 -17.07
CA GLU A 421 10.88 24.63 -18.20
C GLU A 421 9.97 23.47 -17.80
N ILE A 422 10.51 22.45 -17.11
CA ILE A 422 9.69 21.32 -16.67
C ILE A 422 8.71 21.73 -15.58
N CYS A 423 9.11 22.63 -14.67
CA CYS A 423 8.22 23.18 -13.64
C CYS A 423 6.99 23.85 -14.24
N VAL A 424 7.17 24.75 -15.24
CA VAL A 424 6.04 25.42 -15.90
C VAL A 424 5.15 24.42 -16.63
N ARG A 425 5.73 23.44 -17.34
CA ARG A 425 4.95 22.39 -18.00
C ARG A 425 4.13 21.54 -17.03
N CYS A 426 4.63 21.27 -15.83
CA CYS A 426 3.88 20.58 -14.79
C CYS A 426 2.69 21.40 -14.28
N LEU A 427 2.82 22.74 -14.23
CA LEU A 427 1.82 23.68 -13.73
C LEU A 427 0.72 24.03 -14.75
N CYS A 428 0.82 23.57 -16.00
CA CYS A 428 -0.16 23.86 -17.04
C CYS A 428 -1.62 23.62 -16.58
N LYS A 429 -2.49 24.60 -16.86
CA LYS A 429 -3.90 24.59 -16.47
C LYS A 429 -4.65 23.40 -17.05
N ASP A 430 -4.44 23.10 -18.34
CA ASP A 430 -5.02 21.92 -18.97
C ASP A 430 -4.22 20.66 -18.55
N PRO A 431 -4.84 19.68 -17.88
CA PRO A 431 -4.19 18.43 -17.53
C PRO A 431 -3.66 17.64 -18.73
N ALA A 432 -4.24 17.81 -19.92
CA ALA A 432 -3.79 17.13 -21.14
C ALA A 432 -2.42 17.62 -21.64
N ASP A 433 -2.07 18.88 -21.36
CA ASP A 433 -0.82 19.51 -21.77
C ASP A 433 0.33 19.22 -20.79
N ARG A 434 0.02 18.73 -19.59
CA ARG A 434 1.01 18.35 -18.59
C ARG A 434 1.87 17.19 -19.11
N PRO A 435 3.18 17.15 -18.79
CA PRO A 435 4.07 16.06 -19.18
C PRO A 435 3.74 14.75 -18.44
N SER A 436 4.18 13.61 -18.99
CA SER A 436 4.16 12.35 -18.24
C SER A 436 5.22 12.38 -17.13
N ILE A 437 5.07 11.55 -16.09
CA ILE A 437 6.09 11.47 -15.03
C ILE A 437 7.44 11.00 -15.57
N GLU A 438 7.44 10.17 -16.62
CA GLU A 438 8.63 9.76 -17.36
C GLU A 438 9.34 10.94 -18.01
N ASP A 439 8.60 11.82 -18.69
CA ASP A 439 9.15 13.02 -19.32
C ASP A 439 9.73 13.97 -18.26
N VAL A 440 9.05 14.11 -17.12
CA VAL A 440 9.54 14.91 -16.00
C VAL A 440 10.86 14.34 -15.48
N LEU A 441 10.93 13.04 -15.22
CA LEU A 441 12.14 12.38 -14.75
C LEU A 441 13.30 12.52 -15.73
N TRP A 442 13.05 12.40 -17.03
CA TRP A 442 14.08 12.57 -18.05
C TRP A 442 14.67 13.99 -18.01
N ASN A 443 13.82 15.02 -17.92
CA ASN A 443 14.27 16.41 -17.84
C ASN A 443 15.05 16.69 -16.53
N LEU A 444 14.61 16.13 -15.40
CA LEU A 444 15.33 16.27 -14.14
C LEU A 444 16.71 15.59 -14.16
N GLN A 445 16.81 14.40 -14.75
CA GLN A 445 18.09 13.69 -14.92
C GLN A 445 19.02 14.44 -15.88
N TYR A 446 18.49 15.02 -16.95
CA TYR A 446 19.27 15.89 -17.83
C TYR A 446 19.80 17.12 -17.06
N ALA A 447 18.96 17.76 -16.24
CA ALA A 447 19.36 18.90 -15.41
C ALA A 447 20.46 18.55 -14.39
N GLU A 448 20.42 17.34 -13.81
CA GLU A 448 21.47 16.79 -12.94
C GLU A 448 22.76 16.57 -13.72
N GLN A 449 22.68 15.88 -14.87
CA GLN A 449 23.85 15.55 -15.69
C GLN A 449 24.63 16.80 -16.14
N VAL A 450 23.94 17.85 -16.59
CA VAL A 450 24.61 19.10 -17.01
C VAL A 450 25.22 19.85 -15.82
N GLN A 451 24.60 19.77 -14.64
CA GLN A 451 25.12 20.39 -13.41
C GLN A 451 26.38 19.67 -12.92
N ASP A 452 26.38 18.34 -12.93
CA ASP A 452 27.53 17.52 -12.50
C ASP A 452 28.73 17.69 -13.42
N ALA A 453 28.49 17.77 -14.74
CA ALA A 453 29.53 18.03 -15.73
C ALA A 453 30.23 19.38 -15.49
N TRP A 454 29.47 20.41 -15.10
CA TRP A 454 30.01 21.73 -14.76
C TRP A 454 30.89 21.69 -13.50
N GLN A 455 30.42 21.03 -12.42
CA GLN A 455 31.20 20.88 -11.18
C GLN A 455 32.48 20.05 -11.37
N GLY A 456 32.41 18.99 -12.19
CA GLY A 456 33.58 18.18 -12.54
C GLY A 456 34.63 18.94 -13.35
N GLY A 457 34.18 19.84 -14.24
CA GLY A 457 35.08 20.70 -15.03
C GLY A 457 35.83 21.75 -14.20
N GLU A 458 35.19 22.32 -13.18
CA GLU A 458 35.85 23.26 -12.24
C GLU A 458 36.85 22.56 -11.30
N SER A 459 36.57 21.30 -10.96
CA SER A 459 37.45 20.47 -10.13
C SER A 459 38.75 20.11 -10.87
N GLN A 460 38.67 19.84 -12.18
CA GLN A 460 39.84 19.52 -13.00
C GLN A 460 40.65 20.74 -13.43
N SER A 461 40.05 21.94 -13.50
CA SER A 461 40.79 23.17 -13.80
C SER A 461 41.59 23.71 -12.61
N SER A 462 41.32 23.24 -11.40
CA SER A 462 42.03 23.61 -10.17
C SER A 462 43.30 22.77 -9.91
N GLU A 463 43.48 21.64 -10.59
CA GLU A 463 44.70 20.82 -10.57
C GLU A 463 45.44 20.89 -11.91
N GLY A 464 46.09 22.02 -12.22
CA GLY A 464 46.96 22.05 -13.40
C GLY A 464 47.31 23.43 -13.94
N SER A 465 48.22 24.12 -13.28
CA SER A 465 49.19 24.95 -14.01
C SER A 465 50.58 24.47 -13.63
N PRO A 466 51.33 23.80 -14.53
CA PRO A 466 52.75 23.62 -14.33
C PRO A 466 53.38 25.01 -14.33
N VAL A 467 54.04 25.36 -13.23
CA VAL A 467 54.93 26.51 -13.15
C VAL A 467 55.91 26.44 -14.32
N SER A 468 55.88 27.45 -15.20
CA SER A 468 56.86 27.61 -16.26
C SER A 468 58.28 27.60 -15.68
N PRO A 469 59.24 26.85 -16.25
CA PRO A 469 60.60 26.86 -15.73
C PRO A 469 61.24 28.24 -15.95
N SER A 470 61.69 28.83 -14.86
CA SER A 470 62.50 30.05 -14.87
C SER A 470 63.83 29.78 -15.60
N ILE A 471 64.13 30.63 -16.58
CA ILE A 471 65.40 30.65 -17.30
C ILE A 471 66.51 31.11 -16.34
N PRO A 472 67.63 30.38 -16.17
CA PRO A 472 68.73 30.84 -15.35
C PRO A 472 69.51 31.94 -16.07
N SER A 473 69.73 33.05 -15.36
CA SER A 473 70.56 34.18 -15.77
C SER A 473 72.01 33.75 -16.01
N ARG A 474 72.53 34.10 -17.19
CA ARG A 474 73.96 34.01 -17.53
C ARG A 474 74.77 34.89 -16.58
N LEU A 475 75.72 34.29 -15.88
CA LEU A 475 76.89 34.99 -15.34
C LEU A 475 77.91 35.16 -16.48
N THR A 476 78.25 36.41 -16.79
CA THR A 476 79.48 36.76 -17.50
C THR A 476 80.45 37.39 -16.51
N TYR A 477 81.72 37.03 -16.68
CA TYR A 477 82.92 37.47 -15.96
C TYR A 477 83.01 38.97 -15.72
#